data_AF-A0A7S2NNF4-F1
#
_entry.id   AF-A0A7S2NNF4-F1
#
_cell.length_a   1.000
_cell.length_b   1.000
_cell.length_c   1.000
_cell.angle_alpha   90.00
_cell.angle_beta   90.00
_cell.angle_gamma   90.00
#
_symmetry.space_group_name_H-M   'P 1'
#
loop_
_entity.id
_entity.type
_entity.pdbx_description
1 polymer ?
#
loop_
_entity_poly.entity_id
_entity_poly.type
_entity_poly.pdbx_seq_one_letter_code
_entity_poly.pdbx_strand_id
1 'polypeptide(L)'
;GTKPTDDPNFVQLAESSVLRNRGSDAAYTVEAYVASGTFSRVFRVRDQKGHAFAAKVMRAKDAYIQYASDARREGELLQKLESAQRDQGNDVLTMRCLDSFACCDDTGEEYWCLILEWL
;
A
#
# COMPACT_ATOMS: atom_id res chain seq x y z
N GLY A 1 -3.69 23.70 7.31
CA GLY A 1 -2.60 23.06 8.05
C GLY A 1 -1.77 22.27 7.07
N THR A 2 -0.45 22.29 7.21
CA THR A 2 0.48 21.47 6.42
C THR A 2 0.31 20.00 6.78
N LYS A 3 0.19 19.15 5.75
CA LYS A 3 0.14 17.69 5.90
C LYS A 3 1.56 17.13 5.95
N PRO A 4 1.79 16.01 6.65
CA PRO A 4 3.08 15.30 6.59
C PRO A 4 3.54 15.01 5.15
N THR A 5 2.61 14.69 4.25
CA THR A 5 2.89 14.44 2.83
C THR A 5 3.27 15.67 2.01
N ASP A 6 3.04 16.88 2.53
CA ASP A 6 3.53 18.12 1.92
C ASP A 6 5.07 18.20 2.03
N ASP A 7 5.69 17.41 2.92
CA ASP A 7 7.14 17.21 2.89
C ASP A 7 7.53 16.52 1.57
N PRO A 8 8.35 17.16 0.72
CA PRO A 8 8.81 16.55 -0.53
C PRO A 8 9.50 15.19 -0.31
N ASN A 9 10.06 14.95 0.88
CA ASN A 9 10.77 13.74 1.25
C ASN A 9 9.89 12.66 1.89
N PHE A 10 8.57 12.86 2.03
CA PHE A 10 7.72 11.92 2.77
C PHE A 10 7.78 10.47 2.23
N VAL A 11 7.53 10.24 0.94
CA VAL A 11 7.73 8.93 0.30
C VAL A 11 8.24 9.17 -1.11
N GLN A 12 9.52 8.89 -1.36
CA GLN A 12 10.13 9.05 -2.68
C GLN A 12 10.42 7.68 -3.30
N LEU A 13 9.41 7.12 -3.96
CA LEU A 13 9.59 5.95 -4.79
C LEU A 13 9.76 6.42 -6.23
N ALA A 14 10.88 6.03 -6.84
CA ALA A 14 11.12 6.28 -8.25
C ALA A 14 10.29 5.31 -9.11
N GLU A 15 10.04 5.69 -10.35
CA GLU A 15 9.58 4.72 -11.34
C GLU A 15 10.62 3.59 -11.44
N SER A 16 10.15 2.36 -11.61
CA SER A 16 10.93 1.12 -11.56
C SER A 16 11.44 0.71 -10.17
N SER A 17 11.17 1.47 -9.09
CA SER A 17 11.42 0.97 -7.72
C SER A 17 10.59 -0.28 -7.46
N VAL A 18 11.16 -1.24 -6.72
CA VAL A 18 10.50 -2.53 -6.44
C VAL A 18 10.09 -2.61 -4.98
N LEU A 19 8.78 -2.72 -4.75
CA LEU A 19 8.19 -3.01 -3.45
C LEU A 19 8.16 -4.51 -3.23
N ARG A 20 9.03 -5.01 -2.35
CA ARG A 20 9.13 -6.45 -2.03
C ARG A 20 8.43 -6.74 -0.71
N ASN A 21 7.54 -7.73 -0.74
CA ASN A 21 6.98 -8.30 0.48
C ASN A 21 8.01 -9.25 1.09
N ARG A 22 8.60 -8.92 2.25
CA ARG A 22 9.60 -9.82 2.87
C ARG A 22 9.03 -11.14 3.40
N GLY A 23 7.70 -11.24 3.53
CA GLY A 23 7.00 -12.44 3.99
C GLY A 23 6.57 -13.39 2.86
N SER A 24 6.78 -13.03 1.58
CA SER A 24 6.44 -13.85 0.42
C SER A 24 7.38 -13.58 -0.75
N ASP A 25 7.24 -14.31 -1.86
CA ASP A 25 7.98 -14.00 -3.10
C ASP A 25 7.32 -12.88 -3.93
N ALA A 26 6.30 -12.20 -3.39
CA ALA A 26 5.59 -11.14 -4.10
C ALA A 26 6.46 -9.87 -4.21
N ALA A 27 6.49 -9.31 -5.42
CA ALA A 27 7.19 -8.07 -5.72
C ALA A 27 6.36 -7.24 -6.71
N TYR A 28 6.33 -5.93 -6.48
CA TYR A 28 5.57 -4.97 -7.28
C TYR A 28 6.47 -3.85 -7.75
N THR A 29 6.47 -3.57 -9.05
CA THR A 29 7.28 -2.51 -9.67
C THR A 29 6.46 -1.23 -9.78
N VAL A 30 6.99 -0.13 -9.27
CA VAL A 30 6.36 1.20 -9.36
C VAL A 30 6.38 1.70 -10.79
N GLU A 31 5.22 2.08 -11.31
CA GLU A 31 5.08 2.66 -12.65
C GLU A 31 4.92 4.17 -12.62
N ALA A 32 4.10 4.69 -11.70
CA ALA A 32 3.76 6.09 -11.67
C ALA A 32 3.22 6.52 -10.30
N TYR A 33 3.46 7.78 -9.94
CA TYR A 33 2.75 8.43 -8.84
C TYR A 33 1.29 8.73 -9.26
N VAL A 34 0.35 8.51 -8.33
CA VAL A 34 -1.09 8.70 -8.58
C VAL A 34 -1.65 9.81 -7.70
N ALA A 35 -1.46 9.73 -6.38
CA ALA A 35 -2.10 10.64 -5.44
C ALA A 35 -1.35 10.72 -4.09
N SER A 36 -1.66 11.78 -3.32
CA SER A 36 -1.19 11.96 -1.94
C SER A 36 -2.37 12.16 -1.01
N GLY A 37 -2.44 11.36 0.05
CA GLY A 37 -3.29 11.58 1.21
C GLY A 37 -2.51 12.35 2.29
N THR A 38 -3.08 12.51 3.48
CA THR A 38 -2.35 13.13 4.61
C THR A 38 -1.21 12.26 5.14
N PHE A 39 -1.36 10.93 5.06
CA PHE A 39 -0.47 9.94 5.70
C PHE A 39 0.13 8.94 4.73
N SER A 40 -0.22 9.02 3.45
CA SER A 40 0.17 8.02 2.46
C SER A 40 0.35 8.66 1.09
N ARG A 41 1.20 8.03 0.27
CA ARG A 41 1.20 8.25 -1.18
C ARG A 41 0.67 7.01 -1.88
N VAL A 42 0.03 7.22 -3.02
CA VAL A 42 -0.52 6.16 -3.86
C VAL A 42 0.26 6.14 -5.17
N PHE A 43 0.70 4.95 -5.54
CA PHE A 43 1.43 4.67 -6.76
C PHE A 43 0.68 3.62 -7.56
N ARG A 44 0.76 3.71 -8.88
CA ARG A 44 0.43 2.60 -9.76
C ARG A 44 1.61 1.63 -9.77
N VAL A 45 1.34 0.35 -9.61
CA VAL A 45 2.37 -0.70 -9.61
C VAL A 45 1.96 -1.87 -10.50
N ARG A 46 2.93 -2.70 -10.90
CA ARG A 46 2.67 -3.99 -11.55
C ARG A 46 3.34 -5.15 -10.84
N ASP A 47 2.67 -6.30 -10.85
CA ASP A 47 3.31 -7.57 -10.47
C ASP A 47 4.21 -8.11 -11.60
N GLN A 48 4.89 -9.23 -11.33
CA GLN A 48 5.74 -9.92 -12.30
C GLN A 48 4.99 -10.46 -13.53
N LYS A 49 3.65 -10.60 -13.44
CA LYS A 49 2.80 -11.08 -14.53
C LYS A 49 2.25 -9.93 -15.38
N GLY A 50 2.53 -8.68 -15.00
CA GLY A 50 2.09 -7.48 -15.69
C GLY A 50 0.70 -6.98 -15.30
N HIS A 51 0.09 -7.54 -14.25
CA HIS A 51 -1.18 -7.05 -13.72
C HIS A 51 -0.95 -5.73 -12.95
N ALA A 52 -1.85 -4.76 -13.15
CA ALA A 52 -1.78 -3.46 -12.53
C ALA A 52 -2.54 -3.42 -11.19
N PHE A 53 -1.96 -2.72 -10.23
CA PHE A 53 -2.50 -2.51 -8.89
C PHE A 53 -2.25 -1.07 -8.41
N ALA A 54 -2.96 -0.66 -7.37
CA ALA A 54 -2.64 0.55 -6.62
C ALA A 54 -1.86 0.17 -5.36
N ALA A 55 -0.69 0.79 -5.15
CA ALA A 55 0.08 0.67 -3.93
C ALA A 55 -0.10 1.92 -3.06
N LYS A 56 -0.74 1.78 -1.91
CA LYS A 56 -0.81 2.83 -0.88
C LYS A 56 0.35 2.62 0.09
N VAL A 57 1.27 3.58 0.11
CA VAL A 57 2.56 3.50 0.83
C VAL A 57 2.60 4.54 1.94
N MET A 58 2.95 4.10 3.15
CA MET A 58 3.01 4.89 4.38
C MET A 58 4.35 4.67 5.07
N ARG A 59 4.92 5.67 5.75
CA ARG A 59 6.14 5.48 6.56
C ARG A 59 5.89 4.57 7.75
N ALA A 60 6.86 3.71 8.07
CA ALA A 60 6.77 2.80 9.20
C ALA A 60 7.22 3.44 10.54
N LYS A 61 8.12 4.44 10.51
CA LYS A 61 8.82 4.96 11.69
C LYS A 61 8.49 6.39 12.12
N ASP A 62 7.62 7.11 11.40
CA ASP A 62 7.27 8.46 11.82
C ASP A 62 6.55 8.45 13.19
N ALA A 63 6.92 9.38 14.07
CA ALA A 63 6.58 9.45 15.50
C ALA A 63 5.07 9.44 15.86
N TYR A 64 4.19 9.52 14.85
CA TYR A 64 2.78 9.16 14.95
C TYR A 64 2.60 7.64 14.78
N ILE A 65 3.15 6.86 15.72
CA ILE A 65 3.28 5.38 15.70
C ILE A 65 1.94 4.61 15.56
N GLN A 66 0.79 5.28 15.42
CA GLN A 66 -0.49 4.65 15.10
C GLN A 66 -0.65 4.28 13.62
N TYR A 67 -0.01 4.95 12.66
CA TYR A 67 -0.37 4.76 11.24
C TYR A 67 0.01 3.41 10.64
N ALA A 68 1.19 2.84 10.97
CA ALA A 68 1.53 1.50 10.49
C ALA A 68 0.60 0.43 11.11
N SER A 69 0.24 0.60 12.38
CA SER A 69 -0.74 -0.28 13.04
C SER A 69 -2.14 -0.11 12.45
N ASP A 70 -2.55 1.13 12.14
CA ASP A 70 -3.83 1.43 11.53
C ASP A 70 -3.89 0.95 10.08
N ALA A 71 -2.79 1.06 9.33
CA ALA A 71 -2.69 0.57 7.96
C ALA A 71 -2.74 -0.95 7.90
N ARG A 72 -2.03 -1.63 8.81
CA ARG A 72 -2.16 -3.07 8.98
C ARG A 72 -3.60 -3.45 9.29
N ARG A 73 -4.23 -2.77 10.24
CA ARG A 73 -5.63 -3.00 10.62
C ARG A 73 -6.60 -2.69 9.47
N GLU A 74 -6.34 -1.67 8.67
CA GLU A 74 -7.10 -1.30 7.47
C GLU A 74 -7.07 -2.45 6.45
N GLY A 75 -5.88 -2.97 6.14
CA GLY A 75 -5.72 -4.13 5.26
C GLY A 75 -6.44 -5.38 5.79
N GLU A 76 -6.25 -5.71 7.07
CA GLU A 76 -6.92 -6.84 7.72
C GLU A 76 -8.45 -6.69 7.73
N LEU A 77 -8.97 -5.46 7.91
CA LEU A 77 -10.40 -5.19 7.89
C LEU A 77 -11.00 -5.36 6.49
N LEU A 78 -10.33 -4.84 5.45
CA LEU A 78 -10.76 -5.00 4.07
C LEU A 78 -10.82 -6.48 3.67
N GLN A 79 -9.82 -7.26 4.04
CA GLN A 79 -9.80 -8.71 3.79
C GLN A 79 -10.94 -9.43 4.52
N LYS A 80 -11.23 -9.06 5.78
CA LYS A 80 -12.37 -9.62 6.53
C LYS A 80 -13.72 -9.27 5.91
N LEU A 81 -13.88 -8.03 5.43
CA LEU A 81 -15.10 -7.59 4.76
C LEU A 81 -15.33 -8.34 3.45
N GLU A 82 -14.28 -8.53 2.64
CA GLU A 82 -14.34 -9.32 1.41
C GLU A 82 -14.79 -10.76 1.71
N SER A 83 -14.17 -11.42 2.69
CA SER A 83 -14.57 -12.78 3.07
C SER A 83 -16.02 -12.85 3.55
N ALA A 84 -16.46 -11.92 4.40
CA ALA A 84 -17.82 -11.90 4.90
C ALA A 84 -18.88 -11.69 3.80
N GLN A 85 -18.59 -10.88 2.79
CA GLN A 85 -19.48 -10.69 1.64
C GLN A 85 -19.58 -11.96 0.78
N ARG A 86 -18.44 -12.61 0.52
CA ARG A 86 -18.38 -13.86 -0.24
C ARG A 86 -19.10 -15.02 0.45
N ASP A 87 -18.92 -15.15 1.77
CA ASP A 87 -19.56 -16.21 2.57
C ASP A 87 -21.09 -16.08 2.55
N GLN A 88 -21.61 -14.88 2.34
CA GLN A 88 -23.04 -14.60 2.18
C GLN A 88 -23.54 -14.75 0.74
N GLY A 89 -22.67 -15.08 -0.22
CA GLY A 89 -23.01 -15.16 -1.64
C GLY A 89 -23.27 -13.81 -2.31
N ASN A 90 -22.82 -12.71 -1.69
CA ASN A 90 -22.99 -11.37 -2.22
C ASN A 90 -21.85 -10.99 -3.16
N ASP A 91 -22.13 -10.08 -4.08
CA ASP A 91 -21.10 -9.40 -4.85
C ASP A 91 -20.18 -8.59 -3.91
N VAL A 92 -18.87 -8.63 -4.19
CA VAL A 92 -17.88 -7.84 -3.44
C VAL A 92 -17.93 -6.41 -3.96
N LEU A 93 -18.51 -5.51 -3.17
CA LEU A 93 -18.69 -4.10 -3.55
C LEU A 93 -17.60 -3.18 -2.97
N THR A 94 -16.74 -3.72 -2.12
CA THR A 94 -15.60 -2.99 -1.52
C THR A 94 -14.33 -3.20 -2.33
N MET A 95 -13.49 -2.17 -2.40
CA MET A 95 -12.15 -2.28 -2.98
C MET A 95 -11.36 -3.40 -2.28
N ARG A 96 -10.74 -4.28 -3.08
CA ARG A 96 -10.02 -5.44 -2.57
C ARG A 96 -8.60 -5.07 -2.15
N CYS A 97 -8.18 -5.57 -0.99
CA CYS A 97 -6.80 -5.49 -0.51
C CYS A 97 -6.12 -6.85 -0.71
N LEU A 98 -5.28 -6.92 -1.74
CA LEU A 98 -4.64 -8.16 -2.19
C LEU A 98 -3.40 -8.51 -1.37
N ASP A 99 -2.68 -7.51 -0.86
CA ASP A 99 -1.47 -7.71 -0.06
C ASP A 99 -1.26 -6.55 0.92
N SER A 100 -0.59 -6.83 2.03
CA SER A 100 -0.29 -5.87 3.10
C SER A 100 1.02 -6.25 3.77
N PHE A 101 2.05 -5.42 3.62
CA PHE A 101 3.40 -5.78 4.06
C PHE A 101 4.29 -4.58 4.38
N ALA A 102 5.32 -4.85 5.19
CA ALA A 102 6.44 -3.92 5.38
C ALA A 102 7.45 -4.08 4.24
N CYS A 103 7.96 -2.96 3.73
CA CYS A 103 9.03 -2.89 2.75
C CYS A 103 10.04 -1.80 3.12
N CYS A 104 11.14 -1.73 2.38
CA CYS A 104 12.08 -0.62 2.48
C CYS A 104 12.48 -0.14 1.09
N ASP A 105 12.88 1.13 0.97
CA ASP A 105 13.58 1.61 -0.21
C ASP A 105 15.08 1.29 -0.16
N ASP A 106 15.81 1.75 -1.19
CA ASP A 106 17.26 1.56 -1.33
C ASP A 106 18.07 2.33 -0.28
N THR A 107 17.46 3.31 0.41
CA THR A 107 18.09 4.04 1.52
C THR A 107 17.92 3.31 2.85
N GLY A 108 17.12 2.24 2.87
CA GLY A 108 16.78 1.48 4.08
C GLY A 108 15.63 2.07 4.87
N GLU A 109 14.96 3.10 4.36
CA GLU A 109 13.78 3.68 5.00
C GLU A 109 12.62 2.69 4.91
N GLU A 110 11.93 2.47 6.04
CA GLU A 110 10.89 1.44 6.14
C GLU A 110 9.50 2.03 5.90
N TYR A 111 8.71 1.30 5.12
CA TYR A 111 7.34 1.64 4.76
C TYR A 111 6.39 0.48 5.03
N TRP A 112 5.13 0.80 5.25
CA TRP A 112 4.02 -0.13 5.13
C TRP A 112 3.31 0.08 3.79
N CYS A 113 3.05 -1.01 3.08
CA CYS A 113 2.41 -1.00 1.77
C CYS A 113 1.11 -1.81 1.80
N LEU A 114 0.06 -1.25 1.21
CA LEU A 114 -1.17 -1.97 0.88
C LEU A 114 -1.28 -2.06 -0.64
N ILE A 115 -1.47 -3.28 -1.14
CA ILE A 115 -1.73 -3.54 -2.56
C ILE A 115 -3.22 -3.69 -2.75
N LEU A 116 -3.77 -2.79 -3.55
CA LEU A 116 -5.20 -2.63 -3.77
C LEU A 116 -5.52 -2.89 -5.24
N GLU A 117 -6.74 -3.33 -5.49
CA GLU A 117 -7.27 -3.45 -6.84
C GLU A 117 -7.16 -2.12 -7.61
N TRP A 118 -6.78 -2.20 -8.88
CA TRP A 118 -6.75 -1.05 -9.77
C TRP A 118 -8.12 -0.88 -10.46
N LEU A 119 -8.74 0.29 -10.30
CA LEU A 119 -10.04 0.64 -10.90
C LEU A 119 -9.90 1.33 -12.26
#